data_AF-A0A8J3PM97-F1
#
_entry.id   AF-A0A8J3PM97-F1
#
_cell.length_a   1.000
_cell.length_b   1.000
_cell.length_c   1.000
_cell.angle_alpha   90.00
_cell.angle_beta   90.00
_cell.angle_gamma   90.00
#
_symmetry.space_group_name_H-M   'P 1'
#
loop_
_entity.id
_entity.type
_entity.pdbx_description
1 polymer ?
#
loop_
_entity_poly.entity_id
_entity_poly.type
_entity_poly.pdbx_seq_one_letter_code
_entity_poly.pdbx_strand_id
1 'polypeptide(L)'
;MRRHHAYYGDGSTILVSEVHEGFFDEEDSVVGAVAFELHDNALSLDITLVVDDFDDEDELRGRLSSCLAPLLRRHRMMFQSAWQDPNYAAPPWPWHVRVAVNARGRDLADLFELGQDMAQLAEAMTDGQLTRATAGDLVRGGHAHLLIGQPEGHWLDVKSQHYDLAGDHGQISLAQAVARFCNAEAGGLVVVGMSSKKVPGGEEIRGLCPVPRDNRMVRRYQQTLERRLFPPPDDLTIEAIPMGEDMIMLIEVPPQPEELKPFLVHGAIVDGRIEGAFISIVRRRGESSIPITAPMIHSTLAAGRGLLRRGEIPSKGA
;
A
#
# COMPACT_ATOMS: atom_id res chain seq x y z
N MET A 1 5.02 -21.67 -38.98
CA MET A 1 4.62 -20.41 -38.34
C MET A 1 3.10 -20.42 -38.22
N ARG A 2 2.54 -20.93 -37.12
CA ARG A 2 1.09 -20.92 -36.89
C ARG A 2 0.75 -19.52 -36.39
N ARG A 3 0.07 -18.72 -37.22
CA ARG A 3 -0.58 -17.49 -36.75
C ARG A 3 -1.75 -17.93 -35.88
N HIS A 4 -1.65 -17.72 -34.58
CA HIS A 4 -2.81 -17.71 -33.70
C HIS A 4 -3.56 -16.42 -34.02
N HIS A 5 -4.60 -16.50 -34.86
CA HIS A 5 -5.60 -15.44 -34.91
C HIS A 5 -6.39 -15.53 -33.60
N ALA A 6 -6.05 -14.68 -32.64
CA ALA A 6 -6.95 -14.41 -31.54
C ALA A 6 -8.13 -13.63 -32.14
N TYR A 7 -9.27 -14.30 -32.23
CA TYR A 7 -10.50 -13.74 -32.76
C TYR A 7 -11.06 -12.78 -31.70
N TYR A 8 -10.57 -11.55 -31.65
CA TYR A 8 -11.04 -10.58 -30.68
C TYR A 8 -12.29 -9.86 -31.22
N GLY A 9 -13.42 -10.12 -30.57
CA GLY A 9 -14.69 -9.42 -30.81
C GLY A 9 -15.71 -10.27 -31.57
N ASP A 10 -16.69 -10.81 -30.84
CA ASP A 10 -18.04 -10.80 -31.41
C ASP A 10 -18.54 -9.33 -31.35
N GLY A 11 -19.56 -8.95 -32.12
CA GLY A 11 -20.02 -7.55 -32.23
C GLY A 11 -20.53 -6.89 -30.92
N SER A 12 -20.33 -7.52 -29.76
CA SER A 12 -20.64 -7.01 -28.43
C SER A 12 -19.43 -6.48 -27.64
N THR A 13 -18.19 -6.61 -28.13
CA THR A 13 -16.97 -6.14 -27.44
C THR A 13 -16.30 -4.97 -28.16
N ILE A 14 -15.90 -3.95 -27.39
CA ILE A 14 -15.07 -2.82 -27.85
C ILE A 14 -13.74 -2.90 -27.10
N LEU A 15 -12.68 -3.18 -27.85
CA LEU A 15 -11.31 -3.15 -27.33
C LEU A 15 -10.78 -1.71 -27.35
N VAL A 16 -9.97 -1.37 -26.36
CA VAL A 16 -9.34 -0.04 -26.29
C VAL A 16 -7.84 -0.19 -26.53
N SER A 17 -7.30 0.59 -27.45
CA SER A 17 -5.86 0.72 -27.65
C SER A 17 -5.41 2.11 -27.21
N GLU A 18 -4.33 2.17 -26.45
CA GLU A 18 -3.66 3.41 -26.06
C GLU A 18 -2.57 3.82 -27.06
N VAL A 19 -2.44 3.09 -28.17
CA VAL A 19 -1.53 3.43 -29.26
C VAL A 19 -1.99 4.75 -29.88
N HIS A 20 -1.05 5.68 -30.05
CA HIS A 20 -1.30 6.98 -30.67
C HIS A 20 -1.92 6.79 -32.07
N GLU A 21 -2.98 7.54 -32.39
CA GLU A 21 -3.82 7.37 -33.60
C GLU A 21 -3.02 7.24 -34.91
N GLY A 22 -1.95 8.02 -35.07
CA GLY A 22 -1.06 7.94 -36.25
C GLY A 22 -0.30 6.62 -36.42
N PHE A 23 -0.28 5.76 -35.41
CA PHE A 23 0.30 4.41 -35.42
C PHE A 23 -0.75 3.32 -35.18
N PHE A 24 -2.03 3.68 -35.08
CA PHE A 24 -3.09 2.72 -34.88
C PHE A 24 -3.30 1.89 -36.15
N ASP A 25 -3.18 0.59 -35.98
CA ASP A 25 -3.56 -0.44 -36.93
C ASP A 25 -4.64 -1.35 -36.31
N GLU A 26 -5.72 -1.62 -37.04
CA GLU A 26 -6.85 -2.41 -36.52
C GLU A 26 -6.47 -3.87 -36.22
N GLU A 27 -5.50 -4.44 -36.94
CA GLU A 27 -5.08 -5.82 -36.78
C GLU A 27 -3.90 -5.98 -35.80
N ASP A 28 -3.00 -4.99 -35.76
CA ASP A 28 -1.71 -5.10 -35.08
C ASP A 28 -1.56 -4.20 -33.82
N SER A 29 -2.51 -3.30 -33.54
CA SER A 29 -2.40 -2.43 -32.35
C SER A 29 -2.53 -3.22 -31.06
N VAL A 30 -1.67 -2.87 -30.10
CA VAL A 30 -1.74 -3.44 -28.75
C VAL A 30 -3.03 -2.95 -28.09
N VAL A 31 -3.80 -3.90 -27.58
CA VAL A 31 -5.00 -3.66 -26.77
C VAL A 31 -4.57 -3.49 -25.31
N GLY A 32 -5.11 -2.47 -24.64
CA GLY A 32 -4.87 -2.22 -23.22
C GLY A 32 -5.61 -3.21 -22.32
N ALA A 33 -5.45 -3.03 -21.01
CA ALA A 33 -6.06 -3.91 -20.01
C ALA A 33 -7.59 -3.77 -19.91
N VAL A 34 -8.19 -2.73 -20.50
CA VAL A 34 -9.62 -2.42 -20.35
C VAL A 34 -10.34 -2.54 -21.68
N ALA A 35 -11.42 -3.32 -21.68
CA ALA A 35 -12.38 -3.42 -22.78
C ALA A 35 -13.81 -3.12 -22.29
N PHE A 36 -14.69 -2.75 -23.21
CA PHE A 36 -16.12 -2.61 -22.95
C PHE A 36 -16.87 -3.78 -23.57
N GLU A 37 -17.81 -4.33 -22.84
CA GLU A 37 -18.65 -5.44 -23.31
C GLU A 37 -20.13 -5.12 -23.16
N LEU A 38 -20.94 -5.57 -24.11
CA LEU A 38 -22.38 -5.58 -24.01
C LEU A 38 -22.86 -6.97 -23.63
N HIS A 39 -23.10 -7.20 -22.34
CA HIS A 39 -23.58 -8.48 -21.82
C HIS A 39 -25.04 -8.34 -21.36
N ASP A 40 -25.94 -9.20 -21.84
CA ASP A 40 -27.38 -9.15 -21.55
C ASP A 40 -28.01 -7.75 -21.78
N ASN A 41 -27.61 -7.06 -22.86
CA ASN A 41 -28.00 -5.67 -23.16
C ASN A 41 -27.60 -4.64 -22.09
N ALA A 42 -26.62 -4.96 -21.24
CA ALA A 42 -26.04 -4.04 -20.26
C ALA A 42 -24.55 -3.84 -20.53
N LEU A 43 -24.11 -2.58 -20.42
CA LEU A 43 -22.69 -2.24 -20.50
C LEU A 43 -21.94 -2.84 -19.31
N SER A 44 -20.80 -3.45 -19.58
CA SER A 44 -19.85 -3.99 -18.61
C SER A 44 -18.43 -3.58 -19.00
N LEU A 45 -17.52 -3.58 -18.02
CA LEU A 45 -16.09 -3.53 -18.27
C LEU A 45 -15.55 -4.95 -18.20
N ASP A 46 -14.65 -5.28 -19.11
CA ASP A 46 -13.76 -6.44 -19.00
C ASP A 46 -12.34 -5.93 -18.74
N ILE A 47 -11.74 -6.41 -17.65
CA ILE A 47 -10.40 -6.02 -17.21
C ILE A 47 -9.50 -7.23 -17.32
N THR A 48 -8.49 -7.13 -18.18
CA THR A 48 -7.46 -8.14 -18.36
C THR A 48 -6.32 -7.91 -17.38
N LEU A 49 -5.96 -8.95 -16.64
CA LEU A 49 -4.88 -9.01 -15.67
C LEU A 49 -3.95 -10.14 -16.06
N VAL A 50 -2.68 -10.07 -15.65
CA VAL A 50 -1.70 -11.12 -15.93
C VAL A 50 -1.17 -11.66 -14.60
N VAL A 51 -1.26 -12.97 -14.41
CA VAL A 51 -0.82 -13.64 -13.18
C VAL A 51 0.29 -14.65 -13.52
N ASP A 52 1.42 -14.57 -12.82
CA ASP A 52 2.58 -15.44 -13.09
C ASP A 52 2.40 -16.86 -12.54
N ASP A 53 1.72 -16.99 -11.40
CA ASP A 53 1.50 -18.26 -10.72
C ASP A 53 0.10 -18.84 -11.00
N PHE A 54 0.04 -20.17 -11.11
CA PHE A 54 -1.24 -20.87 -11.23
C PHE A 54 -1.87 -20.99 -9.84
N ASP A 55 -2.82 -20.10 -9.57
CA ASP A 55 -3.67 -20.18 -8.39
C ASP A 55 -4.93 -20.99 -8.67
N ASP A 56 -5.53 -21.55 -7.62
CA ASP A 56 -6.88 -22.09 -7.69
C ASP A 56 -7.85 -21.00 -8.16
N GLU A 57 -8.67 -21.30 -9.17
CA GLU A 57 -9.50 -20.30 -9.84
C GLU A 57 -10.54 -19.67 -8.90
N ASP A 58 -11.12 -20.47 -8.01
CA ASP A 58 -12.08 -19.98 -7.02
C ASP A 58 -11.39 -19.11 -5.96
N GLU A 59 -10.17 -19.47 -5.55
CA GLU A 59 -9.38 -18.69 -4.61
C GLU A 59 -8.97 -17.33 -5.18
N LEU A 60 -8.43 -17.29 -6.40
CA LEU A 60 -8.06 -16.03 -7.07
C LEU A 60 -9.30 -15.15 -7.32
N ARG A 61 -10.39 -15.73 -7.80
CA ARG A 61 -11.66 -15.01 -7.97
C ARG A 61 -12.14 -14.39 -6.65
N GLY A 62 -12.09 -15.15 -5.55
CA GLY A 62 -12.46 -14.68 -4.23
C GLY A 62 -11.60 -13.51 -3.75
N ARG A 63 -10.29 -13.57 -4.00
CA ARG A 63 -9.33 -12.51 -3.70
C ARG A 63 -9.58 -11.24 -4.53
N LEU A 64 -9.71 -11.37 -5.85
CA LEU A 64 -10.04 -10.25 -6.75
C LEU A 64 -11.36 -9.56 -6.37
N SER A 65 -12.40 -10.35 -6.12
CA SER A 65 -13.70 -9.83 -5.69
C SER A 65 -13.60 -9.07 -4.36
N SER A 66 -12.85 -9.60 -3.39
CA SER A 66 -12.68 -8.97 -2.07
C SER A 66 -11.86 -7.68 -2.16
N CYS A 67 -10.81 -7.69 -2.98
CA CYS A 67 -9.94 -6.56 -3.23
C CYS A 67 -10.66 -5.39 -3.90
N LEU A 68 -11.36 -5.66 -5.00
CA LEU A 68 -12.00 -4.62 -5.81
C LEU A 68 -13.28 -4.10 -5.14
N ALA A 69 -13.86 -4.84 -4.20
CA ALA A 69 -15.12 -4.49 -3.55
C ALA A 69 -15.20 -3.05 -3.00
N PRO A 70 -14.18 -2.48 -2.32
CA PRO A 70 -14.24 -1.11 -1.84
C PRO A 70 -14.29 -0.08 -2.98
N LEU A 71 -13.49 -0.28 -4.04
CA LEU A 71 -13.48 0.56 -5.24
C LEU A 71 -14.83 0.47 -5.96
N LEU A 72 -15.30 -0.74 -6.25
CA LEU A 72 -16.57 -1.00 -6.90
C LEU A 72 -17.75 -0.37 -6.14
N ARG A 73 -17.79 -0.52 -4.80
CA ARG A 73 -18.85 0.05 -3.96
C ARG A 73 -18.87 1.57 -4.03
N ARG A 74 -17.70 2.23 -3.99
CA ARG A 74 -17.58 3.70 -4.11
C ARG A 74 -18.18 4.19 -5.43
N HIS A 75 -17.97 3.42 -6.49
CA HIS A 75 -18.42 3.77 -7.83
C HIS A 75 -19.77 3.15 -8.22
N ARG A 76 -20.46 2.45 -7.30
CA ARG A 76 -21.73 1.75 -7.50
C ARG A 76 -21.69 0.74 -8.64
N MET A 77 -20.56 0.05 -8.78
CA MET A 77 -20.32 -1.03 -9.73
C MET A 77 -20.42 -2.38 -9.02
N MET A 78 -20.58 -3.46 -9.78
CA MET A 78 -20.70 -4.81 -9.21
C MET A 78 -19.75 -5.78 -9.92
N PHE A 79 -18.99 -6.53 -9.13
CA PHE A 79 -18.21 -7.66 -9.62
C PHE A 79 -19.18 -8.74 -10.13
N GLN A 80 -19.03 -9.20 -11.37
CA GLN A 80 -19.87 -10.25 -11.95
C GLN A 80 -19.13 -11.60 -11.93
N SER A 81 -17.98 -11.64 -12.58
CA SER A 81 -17.19 -12.86 -12.74
C SER A 81 -15.71 -12.53 -12.93
N ALA A 82 -14.86 -13.51 -12.63
CA ALA A 82 -13.49 -13.56 -13.11
C ALA A 82 -13.21 -14.96 -13.65
N TRP A 83 -12.44 -15.07 -14.73
CA TRP A 83 -12.09 -16.33 -15.37
C TRP A 83 -10.72 -16.22 -16.04
N GLN A 84 -10.01 -17.33 -16.15
CA GLN A 84 -8.78 -17.41 -16.94
C GLN A 84 -9.11 -17.41 -18.44
N ASP A 85 -8.30 -16.73 -19.25
CA ASP A 85 -8.41 -16.81 -20.72
C ASP A 85 -8.20 -18.28 -21.17
N PRO A 86 -9.20 -18.92 -21.79
CA PRO A 86 -9.13 -20.33 -22.18
C PRO A 86 -8.13 -20.59 -23.33
N ASN A 87 -7.65 -19.54 -24.00
CA ASN A 87 -6.70 -19.65 -25.10
C ASN A 87 -5.24 -19.78 -24.64
N TYR A 88 -4.98 -19.62 -23.33
CA TYR A 88 -3.65 -19.70 -22.76
C TYR A 88 -3.46 -21.00 -21.96
N ALA A 89 -2.40 -21.73 -22.31
CA ALA A 89 -2.08 -23.05 -21.72
C ALA A 89 -0.77 -23.03 -20.91
N ALA A 90 -0.12 -21.89 -20.77
CA ALA A 90 1.11 -21.70 -19.99
C ALA A 90 1.17 -20.28 -19.41
N PRO A 91 1.91 -20.07 -18.30
CA PRO A 91 2.11 -18.76 -17.73
C PRO A 91 2.89 -17.82 -18.69
N PRO A 92 2.72 -16.50 -18.55
CA PRO A 92 1.83 -15.87 -17.57
C PRO A 92 0.36 -16.00 -18.00
N TRP A 93 -0.52 -16.22 -17.04
CA TRP A 93 -1.92 -16.56 -17.27
C TRP A 93 -2.76 -15.28 -17.36
N PRO A 94 -3.38 -14.98 -18.51
CA PRO A 94 -4.30 -13.86 -18.60
C PRO A 94 -5.62 -14.21 -17.90
N TRP A 95 -6.10 -13.26 -17.12
CA TRP A 95 -7.33 -13.33 -16.35
C TRP A 95 -8.23 -12.18 -16.74
N HIS A 96 -9.51 -12.46 -16.90
CA HIS A 96 -10.53 -11.48 -17.20
C HIS A 96 -11.37 -11.25 -15.96
N VAL A 97 -11.70 -9.99 -15.69
CA VAL A 97 -12.60 -9.58 -14.62
C VAL A 97 -13.72 -8.75 -15.22
N ARG A 98 -14.93 -9.31 -15.19
CA ARG A 98 -16.12 -8.60 -15.65
C ARG A 98 -16.80 -7.83 -14.53
N VAL A 99 -17.03 -6.56 -14.79
CA VAL A 99 -17.66 -5.61 -13.86
C VAL A 99 -18.89 -4.99 -14.50
N ALA A 100 -20.04 -5.13 -13.84
CA ALA A 100 -21.24 -4.40 -14.20
C ALA A 100 -21.06 -2.92 -13.87
N VAL A 101 -21.27 -2.05 -14.86
CA VAL A 101 -21.10 -0.61 -14.66
C VAL A 101 -22.41 0.11 -14.37
N ASN A 102 -22.32 1.18 -13.58
CA ASN A 102 -23.36 2.17 -13.49
C ASN A 102 -23.02 3.34 -14.42
N ALA A 103 -23.56 3.33 -15.64
CA ALA A 103 -23.30 4.33 -16.66
C ALA A 103 -23.97 5.70 -16.40
N ARG A 104 -24.82 5.82 -15.37
CA ARG A 104 -25.58 7.06 -15.14
C ARG A 104 -24.64 8.22 -14.81
N GLY A 105 -24.57 9.18 -15.72
CA GLY A 105 -23.78 10.40 -15.57
C GLY A 105 -22.28 10.18 -15.76
N ARG A 106 -21.88 9.14 -16.49
CA ARG A 106 -20.51 8.85 -16.87
C ARG A 106 -20.42 8.63 -18.37
N ASP A 107 -19.34 9.09 -18.98
CA ASP A 107 -19.00 8.73 -20.35
C ASP A 107 -18.08 7.49 -20.40
N LEU A 108 -17.65 7.10 -21.60
CA LEU A 108 -16.72 5.97 -21.75
C LEU A 108 -15.33 6.28 -21.22
N ALA A 109 -14.89 7.55 -21.23
CA ALA A 109 -13.58 7.92 -20.69
C ALA A 109 -13.58 7.76 -19.17
N ASP A 110 -14.63 8.23 -18.47
CA ASP A 110 -14.82 8.02 -17.03
C ASP A 110 -14.77 6.52 -16.65
N LEU A 111 -15.39 5.66 -17.48
CA LEU A 111 -15.42 4.23 -17.25
C LEU A 111 -14.08 3.55 -17.57
N PHE A 112 -13.37 4.03 -18.59
CA PHE A 112 -12.03 3.56 -18.94
C PHE A 112 -11.04 3.85 -17.81
N GLU A 113 -11.01 5.09 -17.29
CA GLU A 113 -10.18 5.47 -16.15
C GLU A 113 -10.46 4.59 -14.92
N LEU A 114 -11.74 4.25 -14.67
CA LEU A 114 -12.09 3.33 -13.59
C LEU A 114 -11.64 1.89 -13.87
N GLY A 115 -11.67 1.45 -15.13
CA GLY A 115 -11.10 0.17 -15.53
C GLY A 115 -9.60 0.11 -15.27
N GLN A 116 -8.88 1.18 -15.60
CA GLN A 116 -7.43 1.31 -15.36
C GLN A 116 -7.12 1.30 -13.87
N ASP A 117 -7.89 2.04 -13.07
CA ASP A 117 -7.82 2.00 -11.60
C ASP A 117 -8.01 0.59 -11.04
N MET A 118 -8.95 -0.19 -11.60
CA MET A 118 -9.19 -1.58 -11.20
C MET A 118 -8.03 -2.50 -11.62
N ALA A 119 -7.51 -2.33 -12.83
CA ALA A 119 -6.36 -3.10 -13.33
C ALA A 119 -5.13 -2.88 -12.43
N GLN A 120 -4.77 -1.62 -12.18
CA GLN A 120 -3.63 -1.25 -11.34
C GLN A 120 -3.77 -1.75 -9.91
N LEU A 121 -4.97 -1.65 -9.31
CA LEU A 121 -5.20 -2.16 -7.97
C LEU A 121 -5.08 -3.69 -7.91
N ALA A 122 -5.57 -4.39 -8.93
CA ALA A 122 -5.49 -5.84 -9.00
C ALA A 122 -4.05 -6.32 -9.25
N GLU A 123 -3.29 -5.66 -10.12
CA GLU A 123 -1.86 -5.93 -10.37
C GLU A 123 -0.99 -5.65 -9.14
N ALA A 124 -1.30 -4.60 -8.38
CA ALA A 124 -0.61 -4.27 -7.14
C ALA A 124 -0.88 -5.29 -6.00
N MET A 125 -1.77 -6.26 -6.19
CA MET A 125 -2.01 -7.29 -5.20
C MET A 125 -1.18 -8.53 -5.45
N THR A 126 -0.20 -8.77 -4.59
CA THR A 126 0.49 -10.06 -4.50
C THR A 126 -0.32 -10.98 -3.59
N ASP A 127 -0.63 -12.19 -4.04
CA ASP A 127 -1.41 -13.18 -3.29
C ASP A 127 -2.79 -12.68 -2.80
N GLY A 128 -3.37 -11.69 -3.50
CA GLY A 128 -4.65 -11.07 -3.12
C GLY A 128 -4.61 -10.13 -1.92
N GLN A 129 -3.42 -9.66 -1.53
CA GLN A 129 -3.25 -8.63 -0.52
C GLN A 129 -2.32 -7.52 -1.01
N LEU A 130 -2.60 -6.29 -0.58
CA LEU A 130 -1.65 -5.21 -0.73
C LEU A 130 -0.48 -5.43 0.23
N THR A 131 0.73 -5.22 -0.28
CA THR A 131 1.96 -5.29 0.51
C THR A 131 2.51 -3.89 0.74
N ARG A 132 3.50 -3.78 1.62
CA ARG A 132 4.26 -2.52 1.80
C ARG A 132 4.83 -2.02 0.48
N ALA A 133 5.42 -2.90 -0.32
CA ALA A 133 6.06 -2.54 -1.58
C ALA A 133 5.01 -2.03 -2.58
N THR A 134 3.98 -2.84 -2.84
CA THR A 134 3.00 -2.52 -3.89
C THR A 134 2.12 -1.32 -3.54
N ALA A 135 1.77 -1.11 -2.27
CA ALA A 135 1.11 0.12 -1.85
C ALA A 135 2.02 1.35 -1.94
N GLY A 136 3.33 1.19 -1.68
CA GLY A 136 4.31 2.24 -1.90
C GLY A 136 4.39 2.64 -3.36
N ASP A 137 4.40 1.66 -4.26
CA ASP A 137 4.44 1.87 -5.71
C ASP A 137 3.17 2.53 -6.24
N LEU A 138 1.99 2.13 -5.75
CA LEU A 138 0.73 2.83 -6.04
C LEU A 138 0.80 4.30 -5.63
N VAL A 139 1.32 4.60 -4.43
CA VAL A 139 1.45 5.98 -3.96
C VAL A 139 2.45 6.75 -4.82
N ARG A 140 3.62 6.18 -5.14
CA ARG A 140 4.63 6.81 -6.01
C ARG A 140 4.11 7.06 -7.42
N GLY A 141 3.28 6.16 -7.95
CA GLY A 141 2.63 6.30 -9.25
C GLY A 141 1.53 7.37 -9.28
N GLY A 142 1.16 7.97 -8.13
CA GLY A 142 0.08 8.95 -8.05
C GLY A 142 -1.31 8.33 -7.86
N HIS A 143 -1.38 7.03 -7.61
CA HIS A 143 -2.62 6.27 -7.48
C HIS A 143 -3.01 6.00 -6.02
N ALA A 144 -2.67 6.91 -5.11
CA ALA A 144 -2.98 6.78 -3.69
C ALA A 144 -4.49 6.67 -3.40
N HIS A 145 -5.37 7.15 -4.30
CA HIS A 145 -6.83 7.02 -4.18
C HIS A 145 -7.31 5.56 -4.27
N LEU A 146 -6.51 4.65 -4.81
CA LEU A 146 -6.80 3.21 -4.87
C LEU A 146 -6.73 2.54 -3.50
N LEU A 147 -6.01 3.14 -2.54
CA LEU A 147 -5.96 2.66 -1.16
C LEU A 147 -7.23 3.01 -0.35
N ILE A 148 -8.11 3.87 -0.85
CA ILE A 148 -9.35 4.26 -0.15
C ILE A 148 -10.30 3.05 -0.05
N GLY A 149 -10.74 2.76 1.17
CA GLY A 149 -11.57 1.62 1.51
C GLY A 149 -10.76 0.37 1.88
N GLN A 150 -9.44 0.40 1.70
CA GLN A 150 -8.55 -0.65 2.19
C GLN A 150 -8.35 -0.51 3.71
N PRO A 151 -8.12 -1.62 4.43
CA PRO A 151 -7.85 -1.58 5.86
C PRO A 151 -6.50 -0.92 6.13
N GLU A 152 -6.47 -0.03 7.11
CA GLU A 152 -5.24 0.33 7.80
C GLU A 152 -4.82 -0.86 8.66
N GLY A 153 -3.55 -1.22 8.60
CA GLY A 153 -3.11 -2.55 9.03
C GLY A 153 -1.80 -2.53 9.78
N HIS A 154 -1.25 -3.71 10.02
CA HIS A 154 0.00 -3.89 10.75
C HIS A 154 1.21 -3.26 10.06
N TRP A 155 1.17 -3.08 8.73
CA TRP A 155 2.23 -2.52 7.89
C TRP A 155 1.89 -1.15 7.30
N LEU A 156 0.68 -0.61 7.45
CA LEU A 156 0.27 0.70 6.90
C LEU A 156 -0.32 1.57 8.00
N ASP A 157 0.11 2.83 8.07
CA ASP A 157 -0.44 3.86 8.97
C ASP A 157 -0.71 5.13 8.14
N VAL A 158 -1.92 5.68 8.20
CA VAL A 158 -2.25 6.91 7.47
C VAL A 158 -2.47 8.10 8.41
N LYS A 159 -2.11 9.30 7.94
CA LYS A 159 -2.29 10.56 8.68
C LYS A 159 -2.88 11.61 7.76
N SER A 160 -3.93 12.28 8.20
CA SER A 160 -4.65 13.24 7.36
C SER A 160 -3.89 14.56 7.18
N GLN A 161 -2.92 14.86 8.04
CA GLN A 161 -2.20 16.13 8.10
C GLN A 161 -0.74 15.91 8.49
N HIS A 162 0.11 16.89 8.16
CA HIS A 162 1.50 16.91 8.65
C HIS A 162 1.58 16.79 10.17
N TYR A 163 2.65 16.15 10.64
CA TYR A 163 3.03 16.24 12.04
C TYR A 163 3.43 17.70 12.35
N ASP A 164 2.96 18.23 13.48
CA ASP A 164 3.43 19.53 13.95
C ASP A 164 4.86 19.42 14.47
N LEU A 165 5.82 19.68 13.57
CA LEU A 165 7.24 19.60 13.90
C LEU A 165 7.77 20.84 14.63
N ALA A 166 6.96 21.88 14.84
CA ALA A 166 7.35 23.02 15.67
C ALA A 166 7.35 22.65 17.16
N GLY A 167 6.42 21.79 17.58
CA GLY A 167 6.33 21.28 18.93
C GLY A 167 6.97 19.90 19.12
N ASP A 168 7.38 19.62 20.36
CA ASP A 168 7.91 18.31 20.74
C ASP A 168 6.89 17.18 20.54
N HIS A 169 5.60 17.48 20.70
CA HIS A 169 4.54 16.48 20.54
C HIS A 169 4.52 15.88 19.13
N GLY A 170 4.50 16.72 18.08
CA GLY A 170 4.47 16.20 16.71
C GLY A 170 5.78 15.53 16.31
N GLN A 171 6.91 16.03 16.83
CA GLN A 171 8.21 15.38 16.64
C GLN A 171 8.26 13.97 17.24
N ILE A 172 7.80 13.81 18.49
CA ILE A 172 7.71 12.51 19.15
C ILE A 172 6.70 11.62 18.42
N SER A 173 5.56 12.16 18.00
CA SER A 173 4.53 11.40 17.27
C SER A 173 5.04 10.82 15.96
N LEU A 174 5.81 11.60 15.19
CA LEU A 174 6.48 11.13 13.96
C LEU A 174 7.47 10.00 14.29
N ALA A 175 8.34 10.22 15.28
CA ALA A 175 9.33 9.23 15.69
C ALA A 175 8.69 7.93 16.19
N GLN A 176 7.59 8.01 16.94
CA GLN A 176 6.83 6.84 17.39
C GLN A 176 6.19 6.07 16.24
N ALA A 177 5.67 6.76 15.22
CA ALA A 177 5.11 6.11 14.04
C ALA A 177 6.18 5.31 13.27
N VAL A 178 7.35 5.91 13.04
CA VAL A 178 8.47 5.25 12.35
C VAL A 178 9.08 4.14 13.21
N ALA A 179 9.32 4.37 14.50
CA ALA A 179 9.87 3.37 15.42
C ALA A 179 9.01 2.11 15.49
N ARG A 180 7.68 2.27 15.43
CA ARG A 180 6.73 1.15 15.44
C ARG A 180 6.99 0.18 14.29
N PHE A 181 7.26 0.70 13.09
CA PHE A 181 7.57 -0.12 11.91
C PHE A 181 9.01 -0.62 11.92
N CYS A 182 9.97 0.16 12.42
CA CYS A 182 11.34 -0.31 12.60
C CYS A 182 11.40 -1.53 13.55
N ASN A 183 10.53 -1.56 14.56
CA ASN A 183 10.39 -2.65 15.50
C ASN A 183 9.49 -3.80 15.02
N ALA A 184 8.83 -3.66 13.86
CA ALA A 184 8.03 -4.72 13.27
C ALA A 184 8.90 -5.70 12.48
N GLU A 185 8.36 -6.89 12.21
CA GLU A 185 9.07 -7.91 11.41
C GLU A 185 9.16 -7.51 9.93
N ALA A 186 8.07 -7.01 9.35
CA ALA A 186 7.98 -6.68 7.92
C ALA A 186 8.25 -5.19 7.58
N GLY A 187 8.57 -4.34 8.57
CA GLY A 187 8.61 -2.90 8.38
C GLY A 187 7.20 -2.30 8.21
N GLY A 188 7.08 -1.24 7.41
CA GLY A 188 5.79 -0.64 7.05
C GLY A 188 5.86 0.70 6.32
N LEU A 189 4.69 1.27 6.05
CA LEU A 189 4.48 2.56 5.41
C LEU A 189 3.76 3.51 6.36
N VAL A 190 4.20 4.76 6.39
CA VAL A 190 3.39 5.89 6.84
C VAL A 190 3.05 6.75 5.64
N VAL A 191 1.75 6.99 5.41
CA VAL A 191 1.28 7.88 4.35
C VAL A 191 0.60 9.10 4.97
N VAL A 192 1.19 10.28 4.78
CA VAL A 192 0.63 11.55 5.24
C VAL A 192 -0.06 12.25 4.06
N GLY A 193 -1.29 12.66 4.28
CA GLY A 193 -2.19 13.16 3.24
C GLY A 193 -3.37 12.22 2.98
N MET A 194 -3.67 11.31 3.92
CA MET A 194 -4.77 10.35 3.83
C MET A 194 -5.48 10.22 5.17
N SER A 195 -6.80 10.12 5.15
CA SER A 195 -7.63 9.98 6.36
C SER A 195 -8.06 8.53 6.55
N SER A 196 -8.13 8.07 7.80
CA SER A 196 -8.75 6.82 8.19
C SER A 196 -9.90 7.05 9.18
N LYS A 197 -10.73 6.02 9.36
CA LYS A 197 -11.80 6.00 10.34
C LYS A 197 -11.89 4.61 10.97
N LYS A 198 -12.07 4.58 12.29
CA LYS A 198 -12.37 3.36 13.04
C LYS A 198 -13.68 2.73 12.58
N VAL A 199 -13.63 1.43 12.30
CA VAL A 199 -14.75 0.58 11.92
C VAL A 199 -14.76 -0.67 12.81
N PRO A 200 -15.87 -1.42 12.89
CA PRO A 200 -15.83 -2.74 13.49
C PRO A 200 -14.77 -3.61 12.78
N GLY A 201 -13.75 -4.05 13.51
CA GLY A 201 -12.65 -4.87 12.95
C GLY A 201 -11.38 -4.12 12.56
N GLY A 202 -11.28 -2.80 12.77
CA GLY A 202 -10.02 -2.07 12.62
C GLY A 202 -10.18 -0.60 12.22
N GLU A 203 -9.22 -0.09 11.47
CA GLU A 203 -9.27 1.24 10.83
C GLU A 203 -9.32 1.06 9.31
N GLU A 204 -10.12 1.88 8.64
CA GLU A 204 -10.30 1.84 7.18
C GLU A 204 -9.95 3.22 6.60
N ILE A 205 -9.19 3.24 5.51
CA ILE A 205 -8.84 4.48 4.80
C ILE A 205 -10.11 5.06 4.18
N ARG A 206 -10.41 6.33 4.46
CA ARG A 206 -11.65 7.00 4.05
C ARG A 206 -11.49 7.98 2.91
N GLY A 207 -10.32 8.58 2.74
CA GLY A 207 -10.19 9.62 1.74
C GLY A 207 -8.79 10.17 1.63
N LEU A 208 -8.56 10.79 0.46
CA LEU A 208 -7.38 11.57 0.17
C LEU A 208 -7.53 12.96 0.79
N CYS A 209 -6.50 13.42 1.48
CA CYS A 209 -6.42 14.75 2.06
C CYS A 209 -5.02 15.31 1.80
N PRO A 210 -4.65 15.59 0.53
CA PRO A 210 -3.32 16.10 0.21
C PRO A 210 -2.95 17.29 1.10
N VAL A 211 -1.69 17.35 1.49
CA VAL A 211 -1.17 18.37 2.39
C VAL A 211 -0.49 19.48 1.57
N PRO A 212 -0.51 20.74 2.04
CA PRO A 212 0.12 21.84 1.32
C PRO A 212 1.58 21.56 1.01
N ARG A 213 1.99 21.82 -0.22
CA ARG A 213 3.35 21.52 -0.66
C ARG A 213 4.39 22.36 0.10
N ASP A 214 5.30 21.68 0.78
CA ASP A 214 6.47 22.28 1.44
C ASP A 214 7.74 21.49 1.09
N ASN A 215 8.56 22.06 0.21
CA ASN A 215 9.82 21.44 -0.23
C ASN A 215 10.83 21.23 0.90
N ARG A 216 10.64 21.85 2.08
CA ARG A 216 11.49 21.66 3.26
C ARG A 216 11.02 20.50 4.14
N MET A 217 9.82 19.98 3.91
CA MET A 217 9.19 19.05 4.83
C MET A 217 9.94 17.71 4.93
N VAL A 218 10.39 17.16 3.80
CA VAL A 218 11.22 15.94 3.77
C VAL A 218 12.43 16.08 4.70
N ARG A 219 13.18 17.19 4.55
CA ARG A 219 14.36 17.48 5.38
C ARG A 219 13.98 17.65 6.86
N ARG A 220 12.85 18.29 7.16
CA ARG A 220 12.38 18.45 8.55
C ARG A 220 12.03 17.10 9.18
N TYR A 221 11.36 16.21 8.44
CA TYR A 221 11.05 14.85 8.89
C TYR A 221 12.34 14.07 9.19
N GLN A 222 13.30 14.09 8.27
CA GLN A 222 14.62 13.46 8.45
C GLN A 222 15.32 13.98 9.71
N GLN A 223 15.46 15.29 9.86
CA GLN A 223 16.11 15.90 11.04
C GLN A 223 15.40 15.59 12.35
N THR A 224 14.07 15.50 12.34
CA THR A 224 13.30 15.10 13.51
C THR A 224 13.61 13.65 13.87
N LEU A 225 13.63 12.74 12.90
CA LEU A 225 13.90 11.32 13.13
C LEU A 225 15.35 11.09 13.59
N GLU A 226 16.34 11.73 12.97
CA GLU A 226 17.75 11.67 13.40
C GLU A 226 17.96 12.07 14.88
N ARG A 227 17.16 13.02 15.37
CA ARG A 227 17.26 13.52 16.76
C ARG A 227 16.50 12.65 17.76
N ARG A 228 15.40 12.06 17.32
CA ARG A 228 14.41 11.44 18.20
C ARG A 228 14.40 9.92 18.12
N LEU A 229 14.90 9.30 17.06
CA LEU A 229 14.86 7.87 16.83
C LEU A 229 16.28 7.28 16.88
N PHE A 230 16.47 6.24 17.68
CA PHE A 230 17.77 5.57 17.82
C PHE A 230 17.63 4.04 17.92
N PRO A 231 18.46 3.24 17.21
CA PRO A 231 19.44 3.68 16.22
C PRO A 231 18.77 4.32 14.99
N PRO A 232 19.53 5.01 14.12
CA PRO A 232 19.02 5.41 12.80
C PRO A 232 18.58 4.16 12.03
N PRO A 233 17.38 4.14 11.41
CA PRO A 233 16.94 2.99 10.61
C PRO A 233 17.71 2.88 9.30
N ASP A 234 18.03 1.66 8.90
CA ASP A 234 18.62 1.35 7.61
C ASP A 234 17.59 1.53 6.50
N ASP A 235 18.02 2.10 5.37
CA ASP A 235 17.24 2.28 4.14
C ASP A 235 15.86 2.95 4.32
N LEU A 236 15.70 3.79 5.34
CA LEU A 236 14.51 4.63 5.50
C LEU A 236 14.38 5.62 4.35
N THR A 237 13.25 5.59 3.64
CA THR A 237 12.94 6.56 2.59
C THR A 237 11.82 7.50 3.02
N ILE A 238 11.97 8.78 2.68
CA ILE A 238 10.98 9.83 2.92
C ILE A 238 10.83 10.62 1.64
N GLU A 239 9.66 10.56 1.05
CA GLU A 239 9.37 11.12 -0.27
C GLU A 239 8.18 12.08 -0.17
N ALA A 240 8.22 13.15 -0.96
CA ALA A 240 7.10 14.04 -1.17
C ALA A 240 6.58 13.78 -2.60
N ILE A 241 5.41 13.15 -2.70
CA ILE A 241 4.77 12.81 -3.97
C ILE A 241 3.86 13.97 -4.38
N PRO A 242 4.12 14.67 -5.49
CA PRO A 242 3.32 15.80 -5.93
C PRO A 242 1.90 15.39 -6.32
N MET A 243 0.90 16.17 -5.90
CA MET A 243 -0.50 16.03 -6.32
C MET A 243 -1.06 17.40 -6.67
N GLY A 244 -0.68 17.92 -7.86
CA GLY A 244 -0.99 19.29 -8.25
C GLY A 244 -0.22 20.32 -7.41
N GLU A 245 -0.95 21.22 -6.76
CA GLU A 245 -0.39 22.23 -5.84
C GLU A 245 -0.11 21.68 -4.44
N ASP A 246 -0.68 20.52 -4.10
CA ASP A 246 -0.49 19.82 -2.85
C ASP A 246 0.48 18.63 -3.01
N MET A 247 0.68 17.87 -1.94
CA MET A 247 1.51 16.66 -1.94
C MET A 247 1.00 15.59 -0.96
N ILE A 248 1.52 14.38 -1.11
CA ILE A 248 1.47 13.31 -0.11
C ILE A 248 2.89 13.06 0.38
N MET A 249 3.06 12.83 1.69
CA MET A 249 4.34 12.31 2.19
C MET A 249 4.26 10.80 2.29
N LEU A 250 5.22 10.11 1.70
CA LEU A 250 5.43 8.68 1.86
C LEU A 250 6.67 8.48 2.73
N ILE A 251 6.51 7.74 3.82
CA ILE A 251 7.63 7.25 4.63
C ILE A 251 7.60 5.74 4.53
N GLU A 252 8.59 5.16 3.86
CA GLU A 252 8.74 3.71 3.80
C GLU A 252 9.86 3.26 4.74
N VAL A 253 9.50 2.34 5.63
CA VAL A 253 10.37 1.73 6.62
C VAL A 253 10.57 0.27 6.21
N PRO A 254 11.75 -0.13 5.69
CA PRO A 254 12.02 -1.52 5.36
C PRO A 254 12.19 -2.37 6.63
N PRO A 255 12.18 -3.72 6.50
CA PRO A 255 12.40 -4.61 7.63
C PRO A 255 13.80 -4.36 8.19
N GLN A 256 13.90 -4.11 9.49
CA GLN A 256 15.17 -3.80 10.12
C GLN A 256 15.84 -5.09 10.65
N PRO A 257 17.19 -5.18 10.61
CA PRO A 257 17.93 -6.27 11.24
C PRO A 257 17.57 -6.44 12.72
N GLU A 258 17.50 -7.68 13.20
CA GLU A 258 17.16 -7.96 14.60
C GLU A 258 18.21 -7.41 15.58
N GLU A 259 19.47 -7.25 15.14
CA GLU A 259 20.56 -6.71 15.94
C GLU A 259 20.41 -5.21 16.22
N LEU A 260 19.66 -4.48 15.39
CA LEU A 260 19.34 -3.07 15.59
C LEU A 260 18.13 -2.87 16.50
N LYS A 261 17.30 -3.90 16.69
CA LYS A 261 16.09 -3.81 17.51
C LYS A 261 16.45 -3.92 19.00
N PRO A 262 15.76 -3.16 19.88
CA PRO A 262 14.66 -2.25 19.57
C PRO A 262 15.09 -0.83 19.20
N PHE A 263 14.33 -0.22 18.30
CA PHE A 263 14.34 1.21 18.02
C PHE A 263 13.62 1.98 19.12
N LEU A 264 14.29 3.01 19.62
CA LEU A 264 13.97 3.83 20.76
C LEU A 264 13.58 5.23 20.32
N VAL A 265 12.58 5.81 20.98
CA VAL A 265 12.19 7.21 20.79
C VAL A 265 12.59 8.04 22.01
N HIS A 266 13.31 9.14 21.78
CA HIS A 266 13.66 10.13 22.80
C HIS A 266 12.48 11.06 23.11
N GLY A 267 11.98 10.96 24.34
CA GLY A 267 10.76 11.61 24.80
C GLY A 267 9.56 10.66 24.73
N ALA A 268 8.62 10.84 25.65
CA ALA A 268 7.35 10.14 25.65
C ALA A 268 6.18 11.13 25.75
N ILE A 269 5.04 10.72 25.19
CA ILE A 269 3.75 11.39 25.40
C ILE A 269 2.97 10.49 26.37
N VAL A 270 2.73 10.99 27.59
CA VAL A 270 2.00 10.28 28.66
C VAL A 270 0.86 11.17 29.11
N ASP A 271 -0.38 10.70 29.01
CA ASP A 271 -1.60 11.46 29.37
C ASP A 271 -1.65 12.87 28.75
N GLY A 272 -1.18 13.00 27.50
CA GLY A 272 -1.12 14.27 26.77
C GLY A 272 -0.01 15.23 27.20
N ARG A 273 0.86 14.82 28.15
CA ARG A 273 2.04 15.59 28.58
C ARG A 273 3.32 15.01 28.00
N ILE A 274 4.27 15.89 27.73
CA ILE A 274 5.58 15.52 27.19
C ILE A 274 6.55 15.30 28.34
N GLU A 275 7.12 14.10 28.41
CA GLU A 275 8.16 13.78 29.37
C GLU A 275 9.48 13.51 28.64
N GLY A 276 10.34 14.54 28.58
CA GLY A 276 11.60 14.51 27.81
C GLY A 276 12.69 13.58 28.36
N ALA A 277 12.58 13.18 29.63
CA ALA A 277 13.53 12.27 30.28
C ALA A 277 13.24 10.78 30.00
N PHE A 278 12.15 10.46 29.30
CA PHE A 278 11.71 9.09 29.07
C PHE A 278 12.15 8.60 27.69
N ILE A 279 12.56 7.34 27.65
CA ILE A 279 12.81 6.61 26.42
C ILE A 279 11.61 5.70 26.18
N SER A 280 11.02 5.81 25.00
CA SER A 280 9.88 5.01 24.57
C SER A 280 10.35 3.89 23.64
N ILE A 281 9.90 2.66 23.89
CA ILE A 281 10.02 1.57 22.92
C ILE A 281 8.62 1.26 22.41
N VAL A 282 8.38 1.56 21.15
CA VAL A 282 7.06 1.38 20.52
C VAL A 282 7.07 0.04 19.80
N ARG A 283 6.28 -0.91 20.29
CA ARG A 283 5.98 -2.17 19.59
C ARG A 283 4.49 -2.29 19.36
N ARG A 284 4.08 -2.80 18.21
CA ARG A 284 2.69 -3.19 17.93
C ARG A 284 2.43 -4.59 18.49
N ARG A 285 1.39 -4.74 19.32
CA ARG A 285 0.79 -6.04 19.64
C ARG A 285 -0.70 -5.93 19.35
N GLY A 286 -1.10 -6.30 18.14
CA GLY A 286 -2.43 -5.96 17.60
C GLY A 286 -2.55 -4.44 17.35
N GLU A 287 -3.67 -3.83 17.77
CA GLU A 287 -3.98 -2.41 17.55
C GLU A 287 -3.35 -1.44 18.58
N SER A 288 -2.64 -1.95 19.59
CA SER A 288 -2.11 -1.11 20.69
C SER A 288 -0.59 -1.11 20.78
N SER A 289 -0.02 0.04 21.17
CA SER A 289 1.39 0.19 21.51
C SER A 289 1.60 -0.11 23.00
N ILE A 290 2.44 -1.08 23.33
CA ILE A 290 2.81 -1.37 24.72
C ILE A 290 4.17 -0.71 25.00
N PRO A 291 4.28 0.22 25.96
CA PRO A 291 5.58 0.74 26.38
C PRO A 291 6.39 -0.38 27.03
N ILE A 292 7.64 -0.58 26.61
CA ILE A 292 8.56 -1.43 27.36
C ILE A 292 8.85 -0.78 28.71
N THR A 293 8.76 -1.57 29.78
CA THR A 293 8.97 -1.11 31.15
C THR A 293 10.46 -1.02 31.49
N ALA A 294 10.83 -0.13 32.42
CA ALA A 294 12.22 0.00 32.88
C ALA A 294 12.89 -1.34 33.32
N PRO A 295 12.19 -2.29 33.98
CA PRO A 295 12.73 -3.62 34.28
C PRO A 295 13.14 -4.42 33.04
N MET A 296 12.39 -4.34 31.94
CA MET A 296 12.70 -5.05 30.69
C MET A 296 13.91 -4.46 29.97
N ILE A 297 14.07 -3.13 30.01
CA ILE A 297 15.27 -2.47 29.51
C ILE A 297 16.47 -2.90 30.35
N HIS A 298 16.33 -2.88 31.68
CA HIS A 298 17.40 -3.29 32.59
C HIS A 298 17.82 -4.75 32.38
N SER A 299 16.88 -5.68 32.22
CA SER A 299 17.19 -7.10 32.01
C SER A 299 18.01 -7.32 30.72
N THR A 300 17.63 -6.64 29.64
CA THR A 300 18.33 -6.70 28.35
C THR A 300 19.76 -6.16 28.47
N LEU A 301 19.93 -5.00 29.12
CA LEU A 301 21.25 -4.40 29.38
C LEU A 301 22.12 -5.26 30.31
N ALA A 302 21.52 -5.88 31.33
CA ALA A 302 22.23 -6.75 32.26
C ALA A 302 22.71 -8.03 31.56
N ALA A 303 21.86 -8.65 30.72
CA ALA A 303 22.21 -9.82 29.92
C ALA A 303 23.36 -9.51 28.94
N GLY A 304 23.27 -8.41 28.19
CA GLY A 304 24.33 -7.96 27.28
C GLY A 304 25.65 -7.69 28.00
N ARG A 305 25.64 -7.01 29.15
CA ARG A 305 26.83 -6.82 29.98
C ARG A 305 27.41 -8.14 30.50
N GLY A 306 26.55 -9.10 30.84
CA GLY A 306 26.96 -10.44 31.26
C GLY A 306 27.69 -11.20 30.14
N LEU A 307 27.14 -11.20 28.93
CA LEU A 307 27.74 -11.80 27.73
C LEU A 307 29.08 -11.15 27.39
N LEU A 308 29.14 -9.82 27.30
CA LEU A 308 30.37 -9.07 26.99
C LEU A 308 31.49 -9.30 28.01
N ARG A 309 31.15 -9.51 29.29
CA ARG A 309 32.13 -9.83 30.34
C ARG A 309 32.65 -11.26 30.28
N ARG A 310 31.87 -12.21 29.74
CA ARG A 310 32.19 -13.65 29.77
C ARG A 310 32.73 -14.18 28.44
N GLY A 311 32.65 -13.41 27.34
CA GLY A 311 33.30 -13.74 26.07
C GLY A 311 32.68 -14.86 25.24
N GLU A 312 31.59 -15.48 25.72
CA GLU A 312 30.87 -16.51 24.97
C GLU A 312 29.75 -15.87 24.15
N ILE A 313 30.05 -15.54 22.88
CA ILE A 313 29.01 -15.43 21.86
C ILE A 313 28.61 -16.88 21.55
N PRO A 314 27.32 -17.26 21.63
CA PRO A 314 26.89 -18.59 21.22
C PRO A 314 27.36 -18.81 19.78
N SER A 315 28.24 -19.80 19.56
CA SER A 315 28.54 -20.23 18.20
C SER A 315 27.22 -20.66 17.57
N LYS A 316 26.87 -20.10 16.41
CA LYS A 316 25.78 -20.62 15.58
C LYS A 316 26.01 -22.14 15.39
N GLY A 317 25.28 -22.98 16.12
CA GLY A 317 25.14 -24.41 15.81
C GLY A 317 24.30 -24.52 14.54
N ALA A 318 24.77 -25.19 13.48
CA ALA A 318 24.92 -26.63 13.33
C ALA A 318 23.56 -27.35 13.30
#